data_AF-A0A934ZYV1-F1
#
_entry.id   AF-A0A934ZYV1-F1
#
_cell.length_a   1.000
_cell.length_b   1.000
_cell.length_c   1.000
_cell.angle_alpha   90.00
_cell.angle_beta   90.00
_cell.angle_gamma   90.00
#
_symmetry.space_group_name_H-M   'P 1'
#
loop_
_entity.id
_entity.type
_entity.pdbx_description
1 polymer ?
#
loop_
_entity_poly.entity_id
_entity_poly.type
_entity_poly.pdbx_seq_one_letter_code
_entity_poly.pdbx_strand_id
1 'polypeptide(L)'
;MTNTFTAIYQNGYAVFGVGRTLDEAILDANKWLDEPITTDDLCSDNIDGAMIEITITERLAEAIAKRGGDIGIEQISRGLYDLPESD
;
A
#
# COMPACT_ATOMS: atom_id res chain seq x y z
N MET A 1 -4.15 15.83 13.42
CA MET A 1 -4.15 15.68 11.96
C MET A 1 -3.60 14.30 11.71
N THR A 2 -4.38 13.39 11.14
CA THR A 2 -3.92 12.03 10.85
C THR A 2 -3.02 12.12 9.62
N ASN A 3 -1.72 11.91 9.77
CA ASN A 3 -0.83 11.81 8.62
C ASN A 3 -1.21 10.54 7.83
N THR A 4 -1.42 10.71 6.53
CA THR A 4 -1.72 9.62 5.61
C THR A 4 -0.59 9.46 4.61
N PHE A 5 -0.39 8.24 4.14
CA PHE A 5 0.62 7.87 3.14
C PHE A 5 -0.06 7.19 1.95
N THR A 6 0.62 7.20 0.82
CA THR A 6 0.24 6.45 -0.37
C THR A 6 0.97 5.11 -0.35
N ALA A 7 0.28 4.04 -0.71
CA ALA A 7 0.89 2.72 -0.79
C ALA A 7 0.47 1.99 -2.07
N ILE A 8 1.40 1.21 -2.60
CA ILE A 8 1.14 0.28 -3.71
C ILE A 8 0.83 -1.07 -3.09
N TYR A 9 -0.42 -1.48 -3.24
CA TYR A 9 -0.94 -2.69 -2.64
C TYR A 9 -1.33 -3.68 -3.73
N GLN A 10 -0.85 -4.91 -3.63
CA GLN A 10 -1.41 -6.01 -4.39
C GLN A 10 -2.62 -6.53 -3.63
N ASN A 11 -3.81 -6.25 -4.16
CA ASN A 11 -5.06 -6.53 -3.47
C ASN A 11 -5.20 -8.02 -3.12
N GLY A 12 -5.40 -8.33 -1.84
CA GLY A 12 -5.44 -9.71 -1.31
C GLY A 12 -4.08 -10.29 -0.89
N TYR A 13 -2.98 -9.57 -1.11
CA TYR A 13 -1.62 -10.06 -0.86
C TYR A 13 -0.84 -9.11 0.06
N ALA A 14 0.04 -8.28 -0.49
CA ALA A 14 1.01 -7.51 0.26
C ALA A 14 1.15 -6.07 -0.25
N VAL A 15 1.66 -5.19 0.61
CA VAL A 15 2.04 -3.84 0.24
C VAL A 15 3.49 -3.83 -0.26
N PHE A 16 3.71 -3.42 -1.50
CA PHE A 16 5.04 -3.45 -2.11
C PHE A 16 5.82 -2.15 -1.92
N GLY A 17 5.14 -1.00 -1.77
CA GLY A 17 5.82 0.27 -1.60
C GLY A 17 4.97 1.29 -0.85
N VAL A 18 5.65 2.19 -0.14
CA VAL A 18 5.03 3.25 0.66
C VAL A 18 5.74 4.56 0.42
N GLY A 19 4.97 5.64 0.26
CA GLY A 19 5.48 6.99 0.03
C GLY A 19 4.52 8.08 0.51
N ARG A 20 4.99 9.32 0.57
CA ARG A 20 4.09 10.47 0.80
C ARG A 20 3.33 10.86 -0.45
N THR A 21 3.85 10.49 -1.61
CA THR A 21 3.24 10.66 -2.92
C THR A 21 3.19 9.32 -3.65
N LEU A 22 2.36 9.25 -4.70
CA LEU A 22 2.28 8.09 -5.58
C LEU A 22 3.63 7.74 -6.22
N ASP A 23 4.35 8.73 -6.74
CA ASP A 23 5.70 8.55 -7.30
C ASP A 23 6.68 7.93 -6.29
N GLU A 24 6.66 8.39 -5.04
CA GLU A 24 7.51 7.82 -3.99
C GLU A 24 7.14 6.37 -3.67
N ALA A 25 5.84 6.06 -3.63
CA ALA A 25 5.35 4.72 -3.35
C ALA A 25 5.69 3.74 -4.50
N ILE A 26 5.58 4.17 -5.76
CA ILE A 26 5.98 3.40 -6.94
C ILE A 26 7.50 3.18 -6.94
N LEU A 27 8.28 4.22 -6.67
CA LEU A 27 9.73 4.12 -6.60
C LEU A 27 10.16 3.11 -5.53
N ASP A 28 9.46 3.06 -4.40
CA ASP A 28 9.72 2.09 -3.35
C ASP A 28 9.28 0.68 -3.76
N ALA A 29 8.10 0.53 -4.37
CA ALA A 29 7.59 -0.75 -4.88
C ALA A 29 8.52 -1.39 -5.91
N ASN A 30 9.07 -0.59 -6.82
CA ASN A 30 10.01 -1.03 -7.85
C ASN A 30 11.34 -1.56 -7.31
N LYS A 31 11.63 -1.43 -6.01
CA LYS A 31 12.79 -2.08 -5.37
C LYS A 31 12.53 -3.55 -5.03
N TRP A 32 11.26 -3.93 -4.94
CA TRP A 32 10.81 -5.24 -4.48
C TRP A 32 10.22 -6.10 -5.60
N LEU A 33 9.64 -5.45 -6.62
CA LEU A 33 9.04 -6.12 -7.77
C LEU A 33 10.13 -6.57 -8.76
N ASP A 34 9.94 -7.76 -9.35
CA ASP A 34 10.81 -8.26 -10.42
C ASP A 34 10.67 -7.44 -11.71
N GLU A 35 9.45 -6.96 -11.98
CA GLU A 35 9.14 -6.08 -13.10
C GLU A 35 8.74 -4.69 -12.58
N PRO A 36 9.40 -3.61 -13.04
CA PRO A 36 9.06 -2.27 -12.61
C PRO A 36 7.68 -1.88 -13.14
N ILE A 37 6.89 -1.25 -12.28
CA ILE A 37 5.57 -0.73 -12.60
C ILE A 37 5.58 0.80 -12.69
N THR A 38 4.55 1.33 -13.32
CA THR A 38 4.24 2.75 -13.42
C THR A 38 2.80 3.03 -12.97
N THR A 39 2.39 4.30 -12.99
CA THR A 39 1.01 4.68 -12.65
C THR A 39 -0.02 4.07 -13.61
N ASP A 40 0.35 3.77 -14.85
CA ASP A 40 -0.55 3.20 -15.86
C ASP A 40 -0.85 1.71 -15.60
N ASP A 41 0.04 1.02 -14.88
CA ASP A 41 -0.10 -0.38 -14.49
C ASP A 41 -1.04 -0.56 -13.28
N LEU A 42 -1.40 0.53 -12.60
CA LEU A 42 -2.28 0.49 -11.43
C LEU A 42 -3.73 0.31 -11.86
N CYS A 43 -4.36 -0.72 -11.33
CA CYS A 43 -5.77 -0.96 -11.52
C CYS A 43 -6.59 0.04 -10.70
N SER A 44 -7.64 0.59 -11.30
CA SER A 44 -8.62 1.42 -10.57
C SER A 44 -9.66 0.58 -9.82
N ASP A 45 -9.75 -0.71 -10.15
CA ASP A 45 -10.69 -1.65 -9.55
C ASP A 45 -9.99 -2.55 -8.52
N ASN A 46 -10.69 -2.82 -7.41
CA ASN A 46 -10.23 -3.74 -6.37
C ASN A 46 -10.39 -5.20 -6.80
N ILE A 47 -9.65 -5.60 -7.82
CA ILE A 47 -9.60 -6.98 -8.32
C ILE A 47 -8.55 -7.75 -7.51
N ASP A 48 -8.86 -8.98 -7.12
CA ASP A 48 -7.91 -9.85 -6.41
C ASP A 48 -6.63 -10.04 -7.23
N GLY A 49 -5.48 -9.84 -6.60
CA GLY A 49 -4.15 -9.90 -7.22
C GLY A 49 -3.75 -8.66 -8.04
N ALA A 50 -4.65 -7.68 -8.23
CA ALA A 50 -4.33 -6.45 -8.94
C ALA A 50 -3.49 -5.49 -8.09
N MET A 51 -2.57 -4.79 -8.75
CA MET A 51 -1.80 -3.70 -8.16
C MET A 51 -2.66 -2.45 -8.14
N ILE A 52 -2.91 -1.90 -6.95
CA ILE A 52 -3.77 -0.75 -6.74
C ILE A 52 -3.09 0.32 -5.88
N GLU A 53 -3.48 1.56 -6.07
CA GLU A 53 -3.14 2.65 -5.16
C GLU A 53 -4.11 2.67 -3.98
N ILE A 54 -3.59 2.69 -2.76
CA ILE A 54 -4.38 2.87 -1.54
C ILE A 54 -3.81 3.99 -0.67
N THR A 55 -4.69 4.61 0.12
CA THR A 55 -4.25 5.50 1.20
C THR A 55 -4.13 4.69 2.49
N ILE A 56 -3.03 4.89 3.23
CA ILE A 56 -2.80 4.22 4.51
C ILE A 56 -2.56 5.23 5.64
N THR A 57 -2.83 4.82 6.87
CA THR A 57 -2.47 5.61 8.06
C THR A 57 -0.95 5.60 8.30
N GLU A 58 -0.46 6.59 9.05
CA GLU A 58 0.92 6.59 9.55
C GLU A 58 1.26 5.33 10.36
N ARG A 59 0.31 4.83 11.16
CA ARG A 59 0.49 3.61 11.96
C ARG A 59 0.77 2.40 11.07
N LEU A 60 0.00 2.22 10.00
CA LEU A 60 0.21 1.12 9.05
C LEU A 60 1.53 1.30 8.28
N ALA A 61 1.85 2.53 7.85
CA ALA A 61 3.12 2.81 7.18
C ALA A 61 4.34 2.45 8.05
N GLU A 62 4.31 2.80 9.34
CA GLU A 62 5.35 2.42 10.30
C GLU A 62 5.47 0.91 10.49
N ALA A 63 4.34 0.19 10.51
CA ALA A 63 4.33 -1.25 10.67
C ALA A 63 4.92 -1.95 9.44
N ILE A 64 4.57 -1.49 8.23
CA ILE A 64 5.16 -1.98 6.97
C ILE A 64 6.68 -1.75 6.97
N ALA A 65 7.15 -0.57 7.40
CA ALA A 65 8.58 -0.29 7.49
C ALA A 65 9.33 -1.19 8.48
N LYS A 66 8.66 -1.66 9.55
CA LYS A 66 9.25 -2.51 10.60
C LYS A 66 9.17 -4.01 10.29
N ARG A 67 8.08 -4.45 9.67
CA ARG A 67 7.73 -5.87 9.51
C ARG A 67 7.75 -6.35 8.06
N GLY A 68 7.75 -5.43 7.09
CA GLY A 68 7.58 -5.72 5.68
C GLY A 68 6.12 -5.58 5.23
N GLY A 69 5.93 -5.72 3.92
CA GLY A 69 4.66 -5.55 3.23
C GLY A 69 3.63 -6.67 3.41
N ASP A 70 4.08 -7.84 3.85
CA ASP A 70 3.24 -9.00 4.14
C ASP A 70 2.62 -8.83 5.55
N ILE A 71 1.62 -7.95 5.63
CA ILE A 71 0.94 -7.59 6.87
C ILE A 71 -0.56 -7.50 6.64
N GLY A 72 -1.35 -7.90 7.63
CA GLY A 72 -2.80 -7.71 7.61
C GLY A 72 -3.15 -6.23 7.59
N ILE A 73 -4.01 -5.83 6.66
CA ILE A 73 -4.56 -4.48 6.56
C ILE A 73 -6.09 -4.55 6.49
N GLU A 74 -6.76 -3.55 7.05
CA GLU A 74 -8.22 -3.43 7.00
C GLU A 74 -8.63 -2.06 6.47
N GLN A 75 -9.68 -2.04 5.65
CA GLN A 75 -10.26 -0.80 5.17
C GLN A 75 -11.14 -0.16 6.26
N ILE A 76 -10.63 0.90 6.88
CA ILE A 76 -11.35 1.66 7.93
C ILE A 76 -12.28 2.74 7.35
N SER A 77 -12.01 3.19 6.13
CA SER A 77 -12.87 4.13 5.39
C SER A 77 -12.63 3.95 3.88
N ARG A 78 -13.50 4.52 3.05
CA ARG A 78 -13.41 4.36 1.59
C ARG A 78 -12.04 4.80 1.07
N GLY A 79 -11.23 3.83 0.64
CA GLY A 79 -9.86 4.03 0.14
C GLY A 79 -8.78 4.26 1.21
N LEU A 80 -9.13 4.23 2.50
CA LEU A 80 -8.21 4.38 3.62
C LEU A 80 -8.09 3.07 4.40
N TYR A 81 -6.86 2.59 4.53
CA TYR A 81 -6.53 1.35 5.21
C TYR A 81 -5.66 1.59 6.45
N ASP A 82 -5.82 0.75 7.45
CA ASP A 82 -5.03 0.74 8.68
C ASP A 82 -4.72 -0.70 9.11
N LEU A 83 -3.93 -0.85 10.17
CA LEU A 83 -3.78 -2.15 10.83
C LEU A 83 -5.11 -2.60 11.42
N PRO A 84 -5.44 -3.90 11.33
CA PRO A 84 -6.63 -4.45 11.97
C PRO A 84 -6.57 -4.23 13.49
N GLU A 85 -7.72 -4.05 14.13
CA GLU A 85 -7.79 -3.79 15.58
C GLU A 85 -7.27 -4.96 16.45
N SER A 86 -7.00 -6.12 15.85
CA SER A 86 -6.57 -7.35 16.54
C SER A 86 -5.06 -7.63 16.48
N ASP A 87 -4.24 -6.72 15.94
CA ASP A 87 -2.78 -6.90 15.76
C ASP A 87 -1.92 -6.05 16.73
#